data_AF-A0A1E4JZZ3-F1
#
_entry.id   AF-A0A1E4JZZ3-F1
#
_cell.length_a   1.000
_cell.length_b   1.000
_cell.length_c   1.000
_cell.angle_alpha   90.00
_cell.angle_beta   90.00
_cell.angle_gamma   90.00
#
_symmetry.space_group_name_H-M   'P 1'
#
loop_
_entity.id
_entity.type
_entity.pdbx_description
1 polymer ?
#
loop_
_entity_poly.entity_id
_entity_poly.type
_entity_poly.pdbx_seq_one_letter_code
_entity_poly.pdbx_strand_id
1 'polypeptide(L)'
;MKPRASDKAGEMSFTYLPDEDDMAEYTSTAADREAERSNENGKPRLASGVIPISQDVEQLVMVKNDQVGIKKDGLPVAVKGAADIAGLGGRLVWEVGASLKSCLTVFAVMMVISMSTYAGLFGHTKAWKEEVLLHDGRIMVVERAFKLGGYPALEAQERSPLDQTITFTLPGKNKKISWVTEYRDDKPEPNSLGALLLDVVDGVPYLATSPAGCVAYNKWGRPNPPYILFKYVNDKWQQIPLKEFPRELAEANLMGIPASKLLKPYYNVEGSRAERNNGNVNAYAKAILREPLKIERCPQYSSSPKAPIPVVPSTSTK
;
A
#
# COMPACT_ATOMS: atom_id res chain seq x y z
N MET A 1 47.42 -20.29 -44.84
CA MET A 1 47.05 -21.66 -44.40
C MET A 1 46.76 -21.64 -42.91
N LYS A 2 45.55 -22.02 -42.49
CA LYS A 2 45.26 -22.54 -41.13
C LYS A 2 45.61 -24.04 -41.12
N PRO A 3 46.06 -24.60 -39.98
CA PRO A 3 45.17 -25.27 -39.00
C PRO A 3 45.51 -24.84 -37.55
N ARG A 4 44.66 -24.80 -36.51
CA ARG A 4 43.58 -25.63 -35.91
C ARG A 4 44.07 -26.59 -34.79
N ALA A 5 43.71 -26.24 -33.54
CA ALA A 5 43.39 -27.05 -32.32
C ALA A 5 44.46 -28.03 -31.77
N SER A 6 44.54 -28.44 -30.50
CA SER A 6 43.66 -28.42 -29.31
C SER A 6 44.56 -28.52 -28.04
N ASP A 7 44.12 -28.14 -26.83
CA ASP A 7 43.79 -28.98 -25.65
C ASP A 7 44.25 -28.17 -24.41
N LYS A 8 43.67 -28.11 -23.20
CA LYS A 8 42.63 -28.84 -22.44
C LYS A 8 42.18 -27.88 -21.32
N ALA A 9 40.88 -27.78 -21.05
CA ALA A 9 40.36 -27.18 -19.82
C ALA A 9 39.75 -28.30 -18.97
N GLY A 10 40.28 -28.46 -17.76
CA GLY A 10 39.83 -29.47 -16.80
C GLY A 10 38.50 -29.08 -16.17
N GLU A 11 37.57 -30.02 -16.21
CA GLU A 11 36.26 -30.01 -15.57
C GLU A 11 36.47 -30.44 -14.10
N MET A 12 36.25 -29.53 -13.15
CA MET A 12 36.21 -29.85 -11.71
C MET A 12 34.75 -29.84 -11.28
N SER A 13 34.19 -31.02 -11.03
CA SER A 13 32.90 -31.16 -10.36
C SER A 13 33.12 -31.19 -8.84
N PHE A 14 32.34 -30.39 -8.11
CA PHE A 14 32.29 -30.41 -6.66
C PHE A 14 30.91 -30.92 -6.26
N THR A 15 30.83 -32.17 -5.83
CA THR A 15 29.67 -32.71 -5.12
C THR A 15 29.77 -32.31 -3.66
N TYR A 16 28.89 -31.41 -3.22
CA TYR A 16 28.71 -31.08 -1.81
C TYR A 16 27.72 -32.09 -1.20
N LEU A 17 28.22 -32.95 -0.32
CA LEU A 17 27.38 -33.72 0.61
C LEU A 17 27.38 -32.94 1.93
N PRO A 18 26.22 -32.54 2.47
CA PRO A 18 26.19 -31.91 3.78
C PRO A 18 26.54 -32.94 4.87
N ASP A 19 27.37 -32.51 5.82
CA ASP A 19 27.80 -33.28 6.99
C ASP A 19 26.60 -33.56 7.93
N GLU A 20 26.53 -34.77 8.49
CA GLU A 20 25.41 -35.27 9.31
C GLU A 20 25.29 -34.62 10.70
N ASP A 21 26.24 -33.77 11.11
CA ASP A 21 26.27 -33.19 12.45
C ASP A 21 25.38 -31.94 12.65
N ASP A 22 24.91 -31.31 11.56
CA ASP A 22 24.04 -30.12 11.63
C ASP A 22 22.53 -30.45 11.77
N MET A 23 22.14 -31.72 11.76
CA MET A 23 20.74 -32.15 11.87
C MET A 23 20.27 -32.43 13.32
N ALA A 24 21.18 -32.39 14.29
CA ALA A 24 20.87 -32.75 15.68
C ALA A 24 20.24 -31.61 16.52
N GLU A 25 20.23 -30.37 16.06
CA GLU A 25 19.68 -29.24 16.83
C GLU A 25 18.19 -28.94 16.52
N TYR A 26 17.57 -29.65 15.58
CA TYR A 26 16.20 -29.37 15.14
C TYR A 26 15.10 -30.25 15.79
N THR A 27 15.45 -31.20 16.66
CA THR A 27 14.47 -32.17 17.22
C THR A 27 14.11 -31.97 18.70
N SER A 28 14.64 -30.97 19.40
CA SER A 28 14.41 -30.81 20.85
C SER A 28 13.22 -29.93 21.26
N THR A 29 12.49 -29.28 20.34
CA THR A 29 11.40 -28.34 20.72
C THR A 29 9.97 -28.80 20.40
N ALA A 30 9.80 -30.07 20.02
CA ALA A 30 8.48 -30.68 19.77
C ALA A 30 7.91 -31.44 20.98
N ALA A 31 8.76 -31.98 21.87
CA ALA A 31 8.31 -32.78 23.02
C ALA A 31 7.83 -31.95 24.23
N ASP A 32 8.32 -30.72 24.39
CA ASP A 32 7.95 -29.87 25.54
C ASP A 32 6.60 -29.15 25.36
N ARG A 33 6.02 -29.14 24.15
CA ARG A 33 4.76 -28.43 23.86
C ARG A 33 3.48 -29.25 24.13
N GLU A 34 3.59 -30.54 24.45
CA GLU A 34 2.42 -31.37 24.82
C GLU A 34 2.15 -31.42 26.33
N ALA A 35 3.06 -30.95 27.18
CA ALA A 35 2.90 -30.99 28.63
C ALA A 35 2.09 -29.82 29.22
N GLU A 36 1.95 -28.68 28.52
CA GLU A 36 1.23 -27.49 29.03
C GLU A 36 -0.27 -27.47 28.67
N ARG A 37 -0.77 -28.39 27.84
CA ARG A 37 -2.15 -28.32 27.32
C ARG A 37 -3.21 -29.06 28.15
N SER A 38 -2.85 -29.59 29.32
CA SER A 38 -3.75 -30.42 30.14
C SER A 38 -4.20 -29.80 31.48
N ASN A 39 -3.89 -28.53 31.76
CA ASN A 39 -4.25 -27.90 33.05
C ASN A 39 -5.13 -26.63 32.94
N GLU A 40 -6.20 -26.67 32.13
CA GLU A 40 -7.26 -25.66 32.17
C GLU A 40 -8.63 -26.31 32.31
N ASN A 41 -8.92 -26.86 33.50
CA ASN A 41 -10.28 -27.12 33.96
C ASN A 41 -10.37 -26.83 35.48
N GLY A 42 -10.02 -25.59 35.85
CA GLY A 42 -10.12 -25.06 37.21
C GLY A 42 -11.14 -23.92 37.27
N LYS A 43 -12.39 -24.28 37.56
CA LYS A 43 -13.55 -23.40 37.79
C LYS A 43 -13.26 -22.34 38.88
N PRO A 44 -13.45 -21.02 38.66
CA PRO A 44 -13.29 -20.05 39.73
C PRO A 44 -14.53 -19.96 40.62
N ARG A 45 -14.32 -20.03 41.94
CA ARG A 45 -15.29 -19.72 43.00
C ARG A 45 -15.43 -18.21 43.14
N LEU A 46 -16.67 -17.76 43.26
CA LEU A 46 -17.08 -16.45 43.76
C LEU A 46 -16.45 -16.16 45.13
N ALA A 47 -15.77 -15.03 45.25
CA ALA A 47 -15.49 -14.40 46.54
C ALA A 47 -15.97 -12.95 46.48
N SER A 48 -16.95 -12.66 47.35
CA SER A 48 -17.40 -11.31 47.70
C SER A 48 -16.24 -10.50 48.28
N GLY A 49 -16.09 -9.27 47.80
CA GLY A 49 -15.20 -8.26 48.37
C GLY A 49 -15.83 -6.89 48.15
N VAL A 50 -16.49 -6.40 49.19
CA VAL A 50 -16.99 -5.04 49.37
C VAL A 50 -15.80 -4.08 49.57
N ILE A 51 -16.02 -2.76 49.38
CA ILE A 51 -15.31 -1.55 49.91
C ILE A 51 -14.86 -0.60 48.76
N PRO A 52 -14.98 0.74 48.86
CA PRO A 52 -16.17 1.56 49.08
C PRO A 52 -16.29 2.66 47.99
N ILE A 53 -17.29 3.51 48.16
CA ILE A 53 -17.63 4.66 47.33
C ILE A 53 -16.69 5.83 47.71
N SER A 54 -16.11 6.53 46.73
CA SER A 54 -15.58 7.88 46.91
C SER A 54 -16.26 8.81 45.91
N GLN A 55 -16.92 9.82 46.46
CA GLN A 55 -17.55 10.93 45.75
C GLN A 55 -16.49 11.95 45.29
N ASP A 56 -16.96 12.84 44.41
CA ASP A 56 -16.42 14.15 44.02
C ASP A 56 -15.26 14.15 43.02
N VAL A 57 -15.52 14.59 41.79
CA VAL A 57 -15.38 16.01 41.38
C VAL A 57 -16.25 16.25 40.14
N GLU A 58 -17.16 17.21 40.26
CA GLU A 58 -17.95 17.79 39.18
C GLU A 58 -17.14 18.72 38.26
N GLN A 59 -17.74 18.99 37.11
CA GLN A 59 -17.65 20.19 36.27
C GLN A 59 -16.65 20.17 35.10
N LEU A 60 -17.20 19.97 33.89
CA LEU A 60 -16.91 20.91 32.79
C LEU A 60 -18.04 20.99 31.76
N VAL A 61 -18.84 22.06 31.91
CA VAL A 61 -19.38 22.97 30.90
C VAL A 61 -19.98 22.37 29.62
N MET A 62 -21.32 22.29 29.60
CA MET A 62 -22.11 22.33 28.37
C MET A 62 -22.22 23.77 27.87
N VAL A 63 -21.64 24.06 26.70
CA VAL A 63 -21.90 25.30 25.97
C VAL A 63 -23.14 25.11 25.10
N LYS A 64 -24.25 25.71 25.54
CA LYS A 64 -25.41 26.01 24.70
C LYS A 64 -24.99 27.03 23.63
N ASN A 65 -25.26 26.70 22.38
CA ASN A 65 -25.10 27.63 21.26
C ASN A 65 -26.50 28.10 20.85
N ASP A 66 -26.94 29.20 21.47
CA ASP A 66 -28.20 29.86 21.14
C ASP A 66 -28.02 30.85 19.98
N GLN A 67 -28.83 30.63 18.95
CA GLN A 67 -29.51 31.60 18.09
C GLN A 67 -28.81 32.92 17.72
N VAL A 68 -28.51 33.06 16.42
CA VAL A 68 -28.52 34.36 15.74
C VAL A 68 -29.70 34.37 14.76
N GLY A 69 -30.80 35.00 15.20
CA GLY A 69 -31.92 35.38 14.35
C GLY A 69 -31.58 36.65 13.57
N ILE A 70 -31.56 36.56 12.24
CA ILE A 70 -31.45 37.72 11.36
C ILE A 70 -32.84 38.33 11.21
N LYS A 71 -33.06 39.48 11.85
CA LYS A 71 -34.16 40.40 11.55
C LYS A 71 -33.89 41.08 10.20
N LYS A 72 -34.83 40.97 9.26
CA LYS A 72 -34.92 41.83 8.07
C LYS A 72 -36.06 42.81 8.28
N ASP A 73 -35.72 44.00 8.75
CA ASP A 73 -36.62 45.15 8.70
C ASP A 73 -36.43 45.85 7.35
N GLY A 74 -37.54 46.12 6.68
CA GLY A 74 -37.57 46.84 5.40
C GLY A 74 -37.54 48.36 5.58
N LEU A 75 -37.34 49.07 4.47
CA LEU A 75 -38.13 50.24 4.08
C LEU A 75 -37.88 50.56 2.58
N PRO A 76 -38.81 51.27 1.91
CA PRO A 76 -38.95 51.34 0.46
C PRO A 76 -38.33 52.60 -0.15
N VAL A 77 -38.05 52.54 -1.45
CA VAL A 77 -38.05 53.75 -2.29
C VAL A 77 -38.81 53.46 -3.57
N ALA A 78 -39.99 54.06 -3.66
CA ALA A 78 -40.72 54.23 -4.90
C ALA A 78 -40.09 55.42 -5.66
N VAL A 79 -39.75 55.21 -6.93
CA VAL A 79 -39.59 56.31 -7.89
C VAL A 79 -40.57 56.06 -9.03
N LYS A 80 -41.54 56.97 -9.13
CA LYS A 80 -42.54 57.07 -10.20
C LYS A 80 -42.01 58.12 -11.17
N GLY A 81 -41.88 57.77 -12.45
CA GLY A 81 -41.46 58.71 -13.49
C GLY A 81 -41.69 58.09 -14.86
N ALA A 82 -42.85 58.41 -15.44
CA ALA A 82 -43.22 58.08 -16.80
C ALA A 82 -42.58 59.08 -17.78
N ALA A 83 -42.18 58.62 -18.96
CA ALA A 83 -42.40 59.33 -20.23
C ALA A 83 -41.98 58.45 -21.41
N ASP A 84 -42.83 58.46 -22.42
CA ASP A 84 -42.73 57.83 -23.72
C ASP A 84 -41.42 58.11 -24.46
N ILE A 85 -40.84 57.06 -25.04
CA ILE A 85 -40.14 57.16 -26.33
C ILE A 85 -40.63 55.99 -27.19
N ALA A 86 -41.64 56.31 -28.02
CA ALA A 86 -41.98 55.51 -29.18
C ALA A 86 -40.94 55.74 -30.27
N GLY A 87 -40.48 54.64 -30.89
CA GLY A 87 -39.87 54.67 -32.21
C GLY A 87 -38.45 54.11 -32.26
N LEU A 88 -38.28 53.15 -33.19
CA LEU A 88 -37.03 52.61 -33.71
C LEU A 88 -36.28 51.64 -32.80
N GLY A 89 -36.60 50.36 -32.95
CA GLY A 89 -35.77 49.29 -32.40
C GLY A 89 -36.33 47.89 -32.64
N GLY A 90 -37.02 47.68 -33.77
CA GLY A 90 -37.35 46.34 -34.20
C GLY A 90 -36.05 45.57 -34.44
N ARG A 91 -36.05 44.30 -34.00
CA ARG A 91 -35.22 43.22 -34.55
C ARG A 91 -33.80 43.06 -33.98
N LEU A 92 -33.63 42.94 -32.65
CA LEU A 92 -32.38 42.37 -32.11
C LEU A 92 -32.47 41.68 -30.72
N VAL A 93 -33.61 41.08 -30.36
CA VAL A 93 -33.82 40.52 -29.00
C VAL A 93 -34.11 39.01 -28.95
N TRP A 94 -34.20 38.30 -30.07
CA TRP A 94 -34.59 36.88 -30.06
C TRP A 94 -33.45 35.84 -30.17
N GLU A 95 -32.18 36.24 -30.28
CA GLU A 95 -31.07 35.27 -30.46
C GLU A 95 -30.05 35.14 -29.31
N VAL A 96 -30.23 35.82 -28.17
CA VAL A 96 -29.29 35.67 -27.03
C VAL A 96 -29.83 34.74 -25.93
N GLY A 97 -31.13 34.40 -25.96
CA GLY A 97 -31.78 33.57 -24.93
C GLY A 97 -31.57 32.05 -25.08
N ALA A 98 -31.12 31.57 -26.24
CA ALA A 98 -30.96 30.14 -26.50
C ALA A 98 -29.55 29.60 -26.18
N SER A 99 -28.56 30.47 -25.97
CA SER A 99 -27.16 30.06 -25.80
C SER A 99 -26.81 29.73 -24.33
N LEU A 100 -27.44 30.40 -23.35
CA LEU A 100 -27.11 30.21 -21.93
C LEU A 100 -27.68 28.92 -21.32
N LYS A 101 -28.85 28.46 -21.80
CA LYS A 101 -29.46 27.20 -21.31
C LYS A 101 -28.70 25.97 -21.82
N SER A 102 -28.10 26.07 -23.01
CA SER A 102 -27.30 24.99 -23.59
C SER A 102 -25.97 24.80 -22.83
N CYS A 103 -25.31 25.90 -22.43
CA CYS A 103 -24.05 25.84 -21.68
C CYS A 103 -24.21 25.26 -20.26
N LEU A 104 -25.31 25.58 -19.57
CA LEU A 104 -25.58 25.08 -18.22
C LEU A 104 -25.87 23.58 -18.20
N THR A 105 -26.48 23.06 -19.26
CA THR A 105 -26.81 21.63 -19.38
C THR A 105 -25.57 20.79 -19.69
N VAL A 106 -24.63 21.32 -20.49
CA VAL A 106 -23.31 20.68 -20.74
C VAL A 106 -22.46 20.65 -19.46
N PHE A 107 -22.48 21.70 -18.65
CA PHE A 107 -21.76 21.71 -17.36
C PHE A 107 -22.32 20.71 -16.34
N ALA A 108 -23.65 20.55 -16.28
CA ALA A 108 -24.29 19.57 -15.41
C ALA A 108 -23.98 18.12 -15.84
N VAL A 109 -23.93 17.84 -17.15
CA VAL A 109 -23.53 16.51 -17.67
C VAL A 109 -22.05 16.22 -17.40
N MET A 110 -21.17 17.22 -17.48
CA MET A 110 -19.74 17.05 -17.16
C MET A 110 -19.48 16.80 -15.67
N MET A 111 -20.29 17.37 -14.76
CA MET A 111 -20.14 17.10 -13.31
C MET A 111 -20.65 15.72 -12.89
N VAL A 112 -21.59 15.10 -13.62
CA VAL A 112 -22.08 13.74 -13.32
C VAL A 112 -21.08 12.65 -13.75
N ILE A 113 -20.16 12.94 -14.67
CA ILE A 113 -19.13 11.97 -15.10
C ILE A 113 -17.92 11.98 -14.15
N SER A 114 -17.83 12.92 -13.20
CA SER A 114 -16.80 12.94 -12.16
C SER A 114 -17.14 12.01 -10.98
N MET A 115 -17.68 10.83 -11.26
CA MET A 115 -17.71 9.71 -10.33
C MET A 115 -16.78 8.62 -10.85
N SER A 116 -15.55 8.64 -10.34
CA SER A 116 -14.76 7.45 -10.03
C SER A 116 -14.79 6.33 -11.08
N THR A 117 -14.16 6.56 -12.23
CA THR A 117 -13.75 5.50 -13.18
C THR A 117 -12.60 4.66 -12.59
N TYR A 118 -12.86 3.98 -11.46
CA TYR A 118 -12.09 2.83 -10.98
C TYR A 118 -12.94 1.56 -10.86
N ALA A 119 -14.18 1.59 -11.37
CA ALA A 119 -14.96 0.38 -11.62
C ALA A 119 -14.70 -0.10 -13.07
N GLY A 120 -13.46 -0.46 -13.36
CA GLY A 120 -13.09 -1.07 -14.63
C GLY A 120 -13.70 -2.48 -14.74
N LEU A 121 -14.69 -2.61 -15.62
CA LEU A 121 -15.08 -3.86 -16.27
C LEU A 121 -13.81 -4.68 -16.59
N PHE A 122 -13.72 -5.90 -16.04
CA PHE A 122 -12.69 -6.94 -16.31
C PHE A 122 -11.37 -6.93 -15.51
N GLY A 123 -11.31 -6.42 -14.28
CA GLY A 123 -10.15 -6.60 -13.39
C GLY A 123 -10.52 -6.95 -11.95
N HIS A 124 -9.95 -8.03 -11.40
CA HIS A 124 -10.04 -8.30 -9.96
C HIS A 124 -9.19 -7.27 -9.21
N THR A 125 -9.78 -6.61 -8.21
CA THR A 125 -9.07 -5.59 -7.41
C THR A 125 -9.18 -5.95 -5.94
N LYS A 126 -8.07 -5.78 -5.20
CA LYS A 126 -8.05 -5.85 -3.74
C LYS A 126 -7.72 -4.46 -3.22
N ALA A 127 -8.62 -3.85 -2.47
CA ALA A 127 -8.42 -2.50 -1.95
C ALA A 127 -8.88 -2.40 -0.49
N TRP A 128 -8.15 -1.61 0.29
CA TRP A 128 -8.47 -1.29 1.68
C TRP A 128 -7.90 0.07 2.06
N LYS A 129 -8.33 0.57 3.22
CA LYS A 129 -7.69 1.71 3.88
C LYS A 129 -7.07 1.26 5.19
N GLU A 130 -5.93 1.84 5.53
CA GLU A 130 -5.26 1.62 6.82
C GLU A 130 -4.88 2.97 7.45
N GLU A 131 -5.11 3.09 8.75
CA GLU A 131 -4.53 4.16 9.56
C GLU A 131 -3.07 3.84 9.83
N VAL A 132 -2.21 4.82 9.58
CA VAL A 132 -0.78 4.76 9.76
C VAL A 132 -0.39 5.79 10.81
N LEU A 133 0.21 5.33 11.89
CA LEU A 133 0.82 6.19 12.90
C LEU A 133 2.18 6.68 12.37
N LEU A 134 2.30 8.00 12.23
CA LEU A 134 3.53 8.67 11.81
C LEU A 134 4.52 8.80 12.97
N HIS A 135 5.78 9.02 12.65
CA HIS A 135 6.86 9.17 13.64
C HIS A 135 6.62 10.31 14.65
N ASP A 136 5.82 11.31 14.29
CA ASP A 136 5.46 12.45 15.14
C ASP A 136 4.16 12.25 15.94
N GLY A 137 3.58 11.05 15.89
CA GLY A 137 2.36 10.68 16.61
C GLY A 137 1.06 11.05 15.90
N ARG A 138 1.11 11.73 14.75
CA ARG A 138 -0.09 11.98 13.94
C ARG A 138 -0.54 10.70 13.23
N ILE A 139 -1.83 10.64 12.91
CA ILE A 139 -2.42 9.52 12.15
C ILE A 139 -2.73 9.98 10.73
N MET A 140 -2.37 9.17 9.76
CA MET A 140 -2.67 9.36 8.35
C MET A 140 -3.45 8.15 7.81
N VAL A 141 -4.51 8.40 7.06
CA VAL A 141 -5.23 7.33 6.36
C VAL A 141 -4.59 7.10 5.00
N VAL A 142 -4.21 5.86 4.74
CA VAL A 142 -3.60 5.40 3.51
C VAL A 142 -4.55 4.45 2.80
N GLU A 143 -4.84 4.73 1.53
CA GLU A 143 -5.61 3.86 0.65
C GLU A 143 -4.64 2.98 -0.14
N ARG A 144 -4.85 1.67 -0.11
CA ARG A 144 -4.08 0.70 -0.88
C ARG A 144 -4.98 -0.02 -1.84
N ALA A 145 -4.53 -0.15 -3.08
CA ALA A 145 -5.23 -0.89 -4.12
C ALA A 145 -4.23 -1.76 -4.88
N PHE A 146 -4.64 -2.99 -5.13
CA PHE A 146 -3.91 -3.97 -5.93
C PHE A 146 -4.77 -4.37 -7.11
N LYS A 147 -4.23 -4.24 -8.31
CA LYS A 147 -4.78 -4.89 -9.49
C LYS A 147 -4.32 -6.34 -9.46
N LEU A 148 -5.25 -7.28 -9.57
CA LEU A 148 -4.96 -8.71 -9.47
C LEU A 148 -5.10 -9.39 -10.83
N GLY A 149 -4.17 -10.30 -11.09
CA GLY A 149 -4.14 -11.14 -12.28
C GLY A 149 -4.82 -12.49 -12.06
N GLY A 150 -4.29 -13.50 -12.75
CA GLY A 150 -4.70 -14.90 -12.57
C GLY A 150 -4.14 -15.51 -11.28
N TYR A 151 -4.51 -16.77 -11.07
CA TYR A 151 -3.88 -17.61 -10.05
C TYR A 151 -2.51 -18.08 -10.54
N PRO A 152 -1.45 -18.00 -9.71
CA PRO A 152 -0.10 -18.40 -10.12
C PRO A 152 0.05 -19.91 -10.33
N ALA A 153 -0.81 -20.72 -9.70
CA ALA A 153 -0.83 -22.18 -9.81
C ALA A 153 -2.27 -22.70 -9.65
N LEU A 154 -2.53 -23.97 -9.98
CA LEU A 154 -3.87 -24.58 -9.96
C LEU A 154 -4.47 -24.62 -8.55
N GLU A 155 -3.62 -24.83 -7.56
CA GLU A 155 -3.95 -24.92 -6.13
C GLU A 155 -3.90 -23.58 -5.40
N ALA A 156 -3.52 -22.49 -6.08
CA ALA A 156 -3.36 -21.19 -5.45
C ALA A 156 -4.72 -20.61 -5.03
N GLN A 157 -4.82 -20.22 -3.76
CA GLN A 157 -6.03 -19.57 -3.23
C GLN A 157 -6.05 -18.05 -3.44
N GLU A 158 -4.90 -17.46 -3.78
CA GLU A 158 -4.72 -16.02 -3.98
C GLU A 158 -4.28 -15.73 -5.41
N ARG A 159 -4.77 -14.62 -5.96
CA ARG A 159 -4.37 -14.13 -7.28
C ARG A 159 -3.06 -13.37 -7.20
N SER A 160 -2.27 -13.43 -8.27
CA SER A 160 -1.02 -12.69 -8.37
C SER A 160 -1.27 -11.18 -8.44
N PRO A 161 -0.56 -10.35 -7.66
CA PRO A 161 -0.60 -8.90 -7.84
C PRO A 161 0.04 -8.52 -9.17
N LEU A 162 -0.62 -7.62 -9.91
CA LEU A 162 -0.11 -7.02 -11.14
C LEU A 162 0.43 -5.63 -10.88
N ASP A 163 -0.31 -4.82 -10.13
CA ASP A 163 0.06 -3.44 -9.79
C ASP A 163 -0.30 -3.17 -8.34
N GLN A 164 0.42 -2.27 -7.70
CA GLN A 164 0.05 -1.71 -6.40
C GLN A 164 0.03 -0.19 -6.49
N THR A 165 -1.04 0.39 -5.96
CA THR A 165 -1.20 1.83 -5.75
C THR A 165 -1.34 2.11 -4.26
N ILE A 166 -0.56 3.07 -3.76
CA ILE A 166 -0.67 3.62 -2.41
C ILE A 166 -1.04 5.08 -2.55
N THR A 167 -2.09 5.52 -1.87
CA THR A 167 -2.61 6.88 -2.00
C THR A 167 -2.93 7.45 -0.62
N PHE A 168 -2.55 8.71 -0.39
CA PHE A 168 -2.78 9.39 0.88
C PHE A 168 -2.88 10.90 0.67
N THR A 169 -3.40 11.59 1.68
CA THR A 169 -3.42 13.06 1.71
C THR A 169 -2.32 13.56 2.63
N LEU A 170 -1.45 14.43 2.09
CA LEU A 170 -0.34 15.01 2.83
C LEU A 170 -0.86 15.85 4.01
N PRO A 171 -0.47 15.52 5.27
CA PRO A 171 -0.89 16.27 6.44
C PRO A 171 -0.54 17.77 6.31
N GLY A 172 -1.53 18.63 6.55
CA GLY A 172 -1.37 20.08 6.53
C GLY A 172 -1.36 20.75 5.14
N LYS A 173 -1.36 20.00 4.03
CA LYS A 173 -1.36 20.58 2.67
C LYS A 173 -2.58 20.21 1.80
N ASN A 174 -3.51 19.37 2.30
CA ASN A 174 -4.67 18.86 1.57
C ASN A 174 -4.35 18.31 0.16
N LYS A 175 -3.09 17.89 -0.06
CA LYS A 175 -2.57 17.42 -1.33
C LYS A 175 -2.62 15.90 -1.37
N LYS A 176 -3.35 15.35 -2.34
CA LYS A 176 -3.39 13.91 -2.58
C LYS A 176 -2.13 13.48 -3.33
N ILE A 177 -1.44 12.46 -2.81
CA ILE A 177 -0.22 11.90 -3.38
C ILE A 177 -0.45 10.41 -3.63
N SER A 178 0.07 9.92 -4.76
CA SER A 178 0.00 8.51 -5.13
C SER A 178 1.38 7.98 -5.46
N TRP A 179 1.66 6.77 -5.00
CA TRP A 179 2.80 5.95 -5.43
C TRP A 179 2.25 4.71 -6.13
N VAL A 180 2.79 4.39 -7.30
CA VAL A 180 2.41 3.23 -8.09
C VAL A 180 3.64 2.38 -8.35
N THR A 181 3.53 1.08 -8.13
CA THR A 181 4.50 0.10 -8.62
C THR A 181 3.79 -0.89 -9.52
N GLU A 182 4.24 -0.95 -10.77
CA GLU A 182 3.82 -1.98 -11.72
C GLU A 182 4.70 -3.20 -11.48
N TYR A 183 4.11 -4.34 -11.15
CA TYR A 183 4.88 -5.57 -10.93
C TYR A 183 5.46 -6.07 -12.25
N ARG A 184 4.99 -5.63 -13.42
CA ARG A 184 5.55 -5.98 -14.73
C ARG A 184 5.84 -4.72 -15.52
N ASP A 185 7.09 -4.51 -15.90
CA ASP A 185 7.49 -3.52 -16.89
C ASP A 185 7.84 -4.22 -18.22
N ASP A 186 8.51 -3.53 -19.14
CA ASP A 186 9.03 -4.08 -20.39
C ASP A 186 10.13 -5.13 -20.18
N LYS A 187 10.61 -5.31 -18.94
CA LYS A 187 11.61 -6.31 -18.58
C LYS A 187 10.94 -7.61 -18.16
N PRO A 188 11.61 -8.76 -18.41
CA PRO A 188 11.05 -10.06 -18.06
C PRO A 188 10.92 -10.26 -16.54
N GLU A 189 11.77 -9.62 -15.72
CA GLU A 189 11.71 -9.71 -14.26
C GLU A 189 10.71 -8.73 -13.65
N PRO A 190 9.85 -9.16 -12.71
CA PRO A 190 8.89 -8.27 -12.10
C PRO A 190 9.52 -7.28 -11.10
N ASN A 191 9.02 -6.03 -11.04
CA ASN A 191 9.50 -5.03 -10.06
C ASN A 191 9.22 -5.44 -8.61
N SER A 192 8.09 -6.11 -8.38
CA SER A 192 7.59 -6.61 -7.09
C SER A 192 8.20 -5.95 -5.85
N LEU A 193 7.73 -4.75 -5.50
CA LEU A 193 8.13 -4.05 -4.28
C LEU A 193 7.02 -4.15 -3.24
N GLY A 194 7.33 -4.69 -2.06
CA GLY A 194 6.46 -4.65 -0.90
C GLY A 194 6.71 -3.39 -0.08
N ALA A 195 5.69 -2.54 0.07
CA ALA A 195 5.79 -1.35 0.92
C ALA A 195 5.80 -1.71 2.41
N LEU A 196 6.74 -1.12 3.15
CA LEU A 196 6.99 -1.37 4.58
C LEU A 196 6.67 -0.15 5.44
N LEU A 197 7.06 1.03 4.97
CA LEU A 197 6.96 2.28 5.71
C LEU A 197 6.55 3.41 4.80
N LEU A 198 5.59 4.23 5.23
CA LEU A 198 5.25 5.52 4.63
C LEU A 198 5.12 6.57 5.74
N ASP A 199 5.91 7.64 5.65
CA ASP A 199 5.92 8.70 6.65
C ASP A 199 6.23 10.07 6.02
N VAL A 200 6.12 11.14 6.78
CA VAL A 200 6.28 12.52 6.35
C VAL A 200 7.21 13.26 7.32
N VAL A 201 8.44 13.54 6.89
CA VAL A 201 9.42 14.33 7.66
C VAL A 201 9.53 15.71 7.04
N ASP A 202 9.36 16.76 7.84
CA ASP A 202 9.40 18.17 7.40
C ASP A 202 8.49 18.48 6.19
N GLY A 203 7.32 17.83 6.15
CA GLY A 203 6.35 17.98 5.07
C GLY A 203 6.75 17.31 3.75
N VAL A 204 7.75 16.44 3.78
CA VAL A 204 8.22 15.62 2.66
C VAL A 204 7.90 14.13 2.91
N PRO A 205 7.12 13.49 2.03
CA PRO A 205 6.86 12.06 2.12
C PRO A 205 8.10 11.20 1.80
N TYR A 206 8.26 10.14 2.56
CA TYR A 206 9.25 9.08 2.37
C TYR A 206 8.56 7.72 2.37
N LEU A 207 9.01 6.84 1.48
CA LEU A 207 8.50 5.47 1.35
C LEU A 207 9.66 4.48 1.39
N ALA A 208 9.59 3.48 2.27
CA ALA A 208 10.49 2.34 2.23
C ALA A 208 9.77 1.10 1.69
N THR A 209 10.43 0.41 0.78
CA THR A 209 9.94 -0.84 0.20
C THR A 209 11.03 -1.90 0.25
N SER A 210 10.65 -3.17 0.12
CA SER A 210 11.58 -4.30 -0.03
C SER A 210 11.20 -5.10 -1.28
N PRO A 211 12.17 -5.56 -2.09
CA PRO A 211 11.91 -6.52 -3.15
C PRO A 211 11.24 -7.78 -2.60
N ALA A 212 10.17 -8.22 -3.26
CA ALA A 212 9.42 -9.42 -2.93
C ALA A 212 9.95 -10.62 -3.72
N GLY A 213 10.75 -11.44 -3.05
CA GLY A 213 11.35 -12.65 -3.63
C GLY A 213 12.65 -12.41 -4.41
N CYS A 214 13.31 -13.50 -4.79
CA CYS A 214 14.65 -13.46 -5.38
C CYS A 214 14.72 -12.80 -6.75
N VAL A 215 13.66 -12.93 -7.55
CA VAL A 215 13.65 -12.35 -8.90
C VAL A 215 13.68 -10.82 -8.82
N ALA A 216 12.80 -10.21 -8.01
CA ALA A 216 12.82 -8.77 -7.77
C ALA A 216 14.11 -8.34 -7.07
N TYR A 217 14.60 -9.10 -6.08
CA TYR A 217 15.85 -8.77 -5.39
C TYR A 217 17.05 -8.67 -6.34
N ASN A 218 17.15 -9.59 -7.30
CA ASN A 218 18.16 -9.56 -8.35
C ASN A 218 17.98 -8.36 -9.30
N LYS A 219 16.75 -8.10 -9.75
CA LYS A 219 16.41 -6.96 -10.62
C LYS A 219 16.86 -5.62 -10.02
N TRP A 220 16.66 -5.47 -8.72
CA TRP A 220 17.00 -4.25 -7.98
C TRP A 220 18.46 -4.17 -7.53
N GLY A 221 19.34 -5.07 -8.03
CA GLY A 221 20.78 -5.00 -7.77
C GLY A 221 21.18 -5.50 -6.39
N ARG A 222 20.37 -6.35 -5.74
CA ARG A 222 20.64 -6.98 -4.45
C ARG A 222 21.03 -5.97 -3.34
N PRO A 223 20.18 -4.96 -3.06
CA PRO A 223 20.49 -3.97 -2.03
C PRO A 223 20.74 -4.65 -0.66
N ASN A 224 21.66 -4.11 0.13
CA ASN A 224 21.91 -4.58 1.48
C ASN A 224 22.15 -3.40 2.44
N PRO A 225 21.22 -3.09 3.37
CA PRO A 225 19.92 -3.76 3.61
C PRO A 225 18.99 -3.79 2.40
N PRO A 226 18.02 -4.73 2.34
CA PRO A 226 17.24 -5.03 1.15
C PRO A 226 16.09 -4.05 0.91
N TYR A 227 16.40 -2.76 0.91
CA TYR A 227 15.41 -1.71 0.75
C TYR A 227 15.59 -0.95 -0.56
N ILE A 228 14.45 -0.59 -1.16
CA ILE A 228 14.35 0.43 -2.20
C ILE A 228 13.55 1.58 -1.60
N LEU A 229 14.20 2.73 -1.52
CA LEU A 229 13.76 3.88 -0.74
C LEU A 229 13.39 5.02 -1.68
N PHE A 230 12.31 5.72 -1.37
CA PHE A 230 11.83 6.82 -2.18
C PHE A 230 11.57 8.06 -1.32
N LYS A 231 11.74 9.22 -1.95
CA LYS A 231 11.38 10.54 -1.44
C LYS A 231 10.50 11.24 -2.45
N TYR A 232 9.46 11.94 -2.00
CA TYR A 232 8.57 12.69 -2.88
C TYR A 232 8.99 14.16 -2.96
N VAL A 233 9.54 14.57 -4.10
CA VAL A 233 10.05 15.94 -4.35
C VAL A 233 9.64 16.39 -5.74
N ASN A 234 9.26 17.66 -5.89
CA ASN A 234 8.81 18.24 -7.17
C ASN A 234 7.71 17.41 -7.83
N ASP A 235 6.76 16.98 -7.02
CA ASP A 235 5.57 16.21 -7.40
C ASP A 235 5.85 14.84 -8.00
N LYS A 236 7.03 14.29 -7.72
CA LYS A 236 7.47 12.99 -8.21
C LYS A 236 8.15 12.19 -7.11
N TRP A 237 7.97 10.87 -7.15
CA TRP A 237 8.77 9.94 -6.36
C TRP A 237 10.15 9.79 -6.99
N GLN A 238 11.18 9.94 -6.18
CA GLN A 238 12.57 9.76 -6.57
C GLN A 238 13.19 8.70 -5.67
N GLN A 239 13.89 7.73 -6.27
CA GLN A 239 14.65 6.76 -5.51
C GLN A 239 15.84 7.46 -4.84
N ILE A 240 16.09 7.15 -3.57
CA ILE A 240 17.18 7.74 -2.79
C ILE A 240 18.05 6.65 -2.14
N PRO A 241 19.34 6.93 -1.87
CA PRO A 241 20.19 6.02 -1.11
C PRO A 241 19.80 6.00 0.38
N LEU A 242 20.16 4.92 1.08
CA LEU A 242 19.88 4.75 2.52
C LEU A 242 20.43 5.88 3.41
N LYS A 243 21.54 6.52 3.00
CA LYS A 243 22.14 7.65 3.70
C LYS A 243 21.23 8.88 3.76
N GLU A 244 20.36 9.06 2.75
CA GLU A 244 19.42 10.18 2.66
C GLU A 244 18.07 9.89 3.32
N PHE A 245 17.81 8.63 3.69
CA PHE A 245 16.56 8.25 4.32
C PHE A 245 16.56 8.65 5.81
N PRO A 246 15.57 9.43 6.29
CA PRO A 246 15.61 10.02 7.64
C PRO A 246 15.79 8.98 8.74
N ARG A 247 16.57 9.29 9.78
CA ARG A 247 16.97 8.31 10.82
C ARG A 247 15.84 8.01 11.79
N GLU A 248 14.96 8.98 12.02
CA GLU A 248 13.73 8.83 12.81
C GLU A 248 12.76 7.79 12.23
N LEU A 249 12.84 7.52 10.91
CA LEU A 249 12.04 6.51 10.24
C LEU A 249 12.70 5.14 10.39
N ALA A 250 12.49 4.53 11.56
CA ALA A 250 13.11 3.26 11.94
C ALA A 250 12.14 2.07 11.94
N GLU A 251 10.83 2.29 12.10
CA GLU A 251 9.83 1.22 12.23
C GLU A 251 8.89 1.17 11.04
N ALA A 252 8.69 -0.03 10.47
CA ALA A 252 7.71 -0.24 9.41
C ALA A 252 6.30 0.06 9.94
N ASN A 253 5.49 0.88 9.27
CA ASN A 253 4.18 1.30 9.75
C ASN A 253 3.02 0.92 8.81
N LEU A 254 3.32 0.24 7.69
CA LEU A 254 2.32 -0.31 6.77
C LEU A 254 2.14 -1.80 7.01
N MET A 255 0.90 -2.28 6.86
CA MET A 255 0.60 -3.72 6.90
C MET A 255 1.03 -4.45 5.61
N GLY A 256 1.20 -5.76 5.70
CA GLY A 256 1.36 -6.63 4.52
C GLY A 256 0.08 -6.72 3.69
N ILE A 257 0.12 -7.47 2.58
CA ILE A 257 -1.09 -7.77 1.81
C ILE A 257 -1.89 -8.82 2.58
N PRO A 258 -3.11 -8.52 3.07
CA PRO A 258 -3.90 -9.50 3.79
C PRO A 258 -4.45 -10.56 2.83
N ALA A 259 -4.72 -11.76 3.34
CA ALA A 259 -5.44 -12.79 2.58
C ALA A 259 -6.80 -12.26 2.12
N SER A 260 -7.24 -12.60 0.90
CA SER A 260 -8.49 -12.08 0.32
C SER A 260 -9.70 -12.38 1.20
N LYS A 261 -9.70 -13.54 1.88
CA LYS A 261 -10.77 -13.96 2.81
C LYS A 261 -10.82 -13.16 4.12
N LEU A 262 -9.70 -12.53 4.51
CA LEU A 262 -9.56 -11.78 5.77
C LEU A 262 -9.53 -10.26 5.54
N LEU A 263 -9.61 -9.82 4.28
CA LEU A 263 -9.54 -8.42 3.91
C LEU A 263 -10.72 -7.64 4.50
N LYS A 264 -10.42 -6.73 5.42
CA LYS A 264 -11.33 -5.69 5.87
C LYS A 264 -11.21 -4.45 4.97
N PRO A 265 -12.30 -3.69 4.75
CA PRO A 265 -12.24 -2.45 3.99
C PRO A 265 -11.44 -1.34 4.72
N TYR A 266 -11.31 -1.45 6.04
CA TYR A 266 -10.65 -0.46 6.90
C TYR A 266 -9.92 -1.13 8.05
N TYR A 267 -8.71 -0.64 8.36
CA TYR A 267 -7.94 -0.99 9.55
C TYR A 267 -7.57 0.29 10.31
N ASN A 268 -7.90 0.36 11.59
CA ASN A 268 -7.40 1.40 12.48
C ASN A 268 -5.94 1.12 12.87
N VAL A 269 -5.30 2.04 13.59
CA VAL A 269 -3.87 1.90 13.96
C VAL A 269 -3.56 0.55 14.63
N GLU A 270 -4.42 0.10 15.55
CA GLU A 270 -4.25 -1.18 16.24
C GLU A 270 -4.42 -2.37 15.29
N GLY A 271 -5.42 -2.33 14.42
CA GLY A 271 -5.66 -3.35 13.40
C GLY A 271 -4.51 -3.46 12.40
N SER A 272 -4.01 -2.34 11.89
CA SER A 272 -2.86 -2.29 10.97
C SER A 272 -1.62 -2.86 11.64
N ARG A 273 -1.36 -2.49 12.91
CA ARG A 273 -0.25 -3.00 13.71
C ARG A 273 -0.38 -4.51 13.96
N ALA A 274 -1.58 -4.98 14.29
CA ALA A 274 -1.86 -6.40 14.51
C ALA A 274 -1.58 -7.21 13.24
N GLU A 275 -2.11 -6.81 12.08
CA GLU A 275 -1.88 -7.50 10.81
C GLU A 275 -0.42 -7.46 10.37
N ARG A 276 0.28 -6.33 10.55
CA ARG A 276 1.72 -6.24 10.29
C ARG A 276 2.53 -7.22 11.15
N ASN A 277 2.10 -7.44 12.39
CA ASN A 277 2.76 -8.32 13.34
C ASN A 277 2.25 -9.78 13.24
N ASN A 278 1.19 -10.03 12.48
CA ASN A 278 0.56 -11.33 12.33
C ASN A 278 1.42 -12.23 11.42
N GLY A 279 2.18 -13.15 12.02
CA GLY A 279 2.98 -14.16 11.33
C GLY A 279 4.49 -14.02 11.50
N ASN A 280 5.23 -14.96 10.90
CA ASN A 280 6.69 -14.98 10.85
C ASN A 280 7.22 -13.95 9.83
N VAL A 281 6.89 -12.68 10.04
CA VAL A 281 7.46 -11.57 9.29
C VAL A 281 8.91 -11.41 9.73
N ASN A 282 9.82 -11.52 8.76
CA ASN A 282 11.24 -11.39 9.03
C ASN A 282 11.58 -10.05 9.70
N ALA A 283 12.57 -10.04 10.60
CA ALA A 283 12.92 -8.88 11.41
C ALA A 283 13.16 -7.59 10.58
N TYR A 284 13.79 -7.72 9.41
CA TYR A 284 14.07 -6.60 8.51
C TYR A 284 12.81 -5.99 7.84
N ALA A 285 11.67 -6.68 7.89
CA ALA A 285 10.40 -6.15 7.42
C ALA A 285 9.62 -5.43 8.54
N LYS A 286 10.07 -5.54 9.80
CA LYS A 286 9.51 -4.82 10.95
C LYS A 286 10.22 -3.49 11.21
N ALA A 287 11.50 -3.38 10.86
CA ALA A 287 12.32 -2.19 11.06
C ALA A 287 13.18 -1.87 9.84
N ILE A 288 13.52 -0.59 9.67
CA ILE A 288 14.45 -0.09 8.64
C ILE A 288 15.87 -0.18 9.18
N LEU A 289 16.54 -1.28 8.83
CA LEU A 289 17.92 -1.53 9.21
C LEU A 289 18.87 -0.54 8.53
N ARG A 290 19.95 -0.17 9.24
CA ARG A 290 21.01 0.71 8.74
C ARG A 290 22.31 -0.03 8.45
N GLU A 291 22.47 -1.22 9.03
CA GLU A 291 23.63 -2.06 8.87
C GLU A 291 23.34 -3.20 7.90
N PRO A 292 24.32 -3.58 7.05
CA PRO A 292 24.18 -4.70 6.15
C PRO A 292 23.83 -6.00 6.89
N LEU A 293 22.93 -6.78 6.31
CA LEU A 293 22.62 -8.13 6.75
C LEU A 293 23.74 -9.09 6.30
N LYS A 294 24.07 -10.05 7.17
CA LYS A 294 25.08 -11.09 6.91
C LYS A 294 24.60 -12.21 5.96
N ILE A 295 23.35 -12.17 5.49
CA ILE A 295 22.70 -13.30 4.82
C ILE A 295 22.64 -13.09 3.31
N GLU A 296 23.22 -14.03 2.54
CA GLU A 296 22.91 -14.19 1.12
C GLU A 296 21.53 -14.84 0.99
N ARG A 297 20.52 -14.05 0.61
CA ARG A 297 19.12 -14.52 0.55
C ARG A 297 18.78 -15.39 -0.64
N CYS A 298 19.54 -15.23 -1.72
CA CYS A 298 19.14 -15.72 -3.02
C CYS A 298 20.39 -16.19 -3.76
N PRO A 299 20.39 -17.42 -4.29
CA PRO A 299 21.51 -17.91 -5.07
C PRO A 299 21.79 -16.94 -6.21
N GLN A 300 23.07 -16.70 -6.50
CA GLN A 300 23.47 -15.99 -7.70
C GLN A 300 23.21 -16.90 -8.89
N TYR A 301 22.10 -16.67 -9.59
CA TYR A 301 21.85 -17.33 -10.87
C TYR A 301 22.86 -16.76 -11.86
N SER A 302 23.86 -17.55 -12.23
CA SER A 302 24.95 -17.17 -13.15
C SER A 302 24.48 -16.89 -14.58
N SER A 303 23.23 -17.22 -14.89
CA SER A 303 22.52 -16.90 -16.12
C SER A 303 21.04 -17.20 -15.89
N SER A 304 20.12 -16.53 -16.59
CA SER A 304 18.71 -16.93 -16.65
C SER A 304 18.64 -18.44 -16.84
N PRO A 305 17.79 -19.19 -16.12
CA PRO A 305 17.61 -20.62 -16.37
C PRO A 305 17.36 -20.79 -17.86
N LYS A 306 18.30 -21.42 -18.58
CA LYS A 306 18.00 -21.86 -19.94
C LYS A 306 16.76 -22.72 -19.79
N ALA A 307 15.69 -22.36 -20.50
CA ALA A 307 14.46 -23.13 -20.48
C ALA A 307 14.81 -24.62 -20.64
N PRO A 308 14.15 -25.52 -19.90
CA PRO A 308 14.35 -26.95 -20.08
C PRO A 308 14.31 -27.28 -21.57
N ILE A 309 15.24 -28.12 -22.02
CA ILE A 309 15.37 -28.55 -23.42
C ILE A 309 13.96 -28.84 -23.94
N PRO A 310 13.54 -28.27 -25.11
CA PRO A 310 12.22 -28.50 -25.65
C PRO A 310 11.89 -29.98 -25.63
N VAL A 311 10.78 -30.35 -24.99
CA VAL A 311 10.31 -31.74 -24.98
C VAL A 311 10.01 -32.09 -26.43
N VAL A 312 10.91 -32.85 -27.06
CA VAL A 312 10.70 -33.33 -28.42
C VAL A 312 9.55 -34.33 -28.34
N PRO A 313 8.45 -34.15 -29.10
CA PRO A 313 7.33 -35.08 -29.08
C PRO A 313 7.85 -36.47 -29.48
N SER A 314 7.61 -37.46 -28.62
CA SER A 314 7.97 -38.85 -28.93
C SER A 314 7.14 -39.30 -30.12
N THR A 315 7.79 -39.54 -31.26
CA THR A 315 7.17 -40.19 -32.41
C THR A 315 6.87 -41.64 -32.04
N SER A 316 5.67 -41.89 -31.51
CA SER A 316 5.13 -43.23 -31.39
C SER A 316 4.80 -43.72 -32.81
N THR A 317 5.60 -44.64 -33.31
CA THR A 317 5.36 -45.34 -34.58
C THR A 317 4.15 -46.26 -34.40
N LYS A 318 3.15 -46.09 -35.27
CA LYS A 318 2.01 -47.00 -35.41
C LYS A 318 2.42 -48.35 -36.00
#